data_AF-A0A1X7PWQ3-F1
#
_entry.id   AF-A0A1X7PWQ3-F1
#
_cell.length_a   1.000
_cell.length_b   1.000
_cell.length_c   1.000
_cell.angle_alpha   90.00
_cell.angle_beta   90.00
_cell.angle_gamma   90.00
#
_symmetry.space_group_name_H-M   'P 1'
#
loop_
_entity.id
_entity.type
_entity.pdbx_description
1 polymer ?
#
loop_
_entity_poly.entity_id
_entity_poly.type
_entity_poly.pdbx_seq_one_letter_code
_entity_poly.pdbx_strand_id
1 'polypeptide(L)'
;MRVHQHIIAALVLALAPLWGLAASAAERSEYREFLEITGFDVAITSMQQGAMAGPGITGDAADAFGRQYTALAERVFEPDLMLERAVDMMAAVLPDALLEHGVDFYGSELGQRLVEVENASHRTDDDQRHAEGEEIVARLSEENPARLEDYGAMLDAIGGVESSLRAVLEVQLRYLLAAMAAGSVDIDYSEAELRALLEEQAPEIRSNIAMFSMLGAAYTYRDLSDADISAYRAALEAEPMRQVYEILNAIQFQVMAERYEALAEALPGLTPEQDI
;
A
#
# COMPACT_ATOMS: atom_id res chain seq x y z
N MET A 1 -33.91 -55.42 -44.25
CA MET A 1 -34.83 -54.44 -43.66
C MET A 1 -34.65 -54.47 -42.14
N ARG A 2 -34.07 -53.38 -41.57
CA ARG A 2 -33.92 -53.03 -40.14
C ARG A 2 -33.01 -53.92 -39.28
N VAL A 3 -32.11 -53.42 -38.42
CA VAL A 3 -31.27 -52.20 -38.27
C VAL A 3 -30.37 -52.58 -37.07
N HIS A 4 -29.06 -52.38 -37.20
CA HIS A 4 -28.10 -52.60 -36.11
C HIS A 4 -28.33 -51.61 -34.96
N GLN A 5 -28.35 -52.08 -33.72
CA GLN A 5 -28.18 -51.24 -32.54
C GLN A 5 -26.85 -51.57 -31.89
N HIS A 6 -25.86 -50.71 -32.13
CA HIS A 6 -24.59 -50.66 -31.44
C HIS A 6 -24.82 -50.06 -30.04
N ILE A 7 -24.35 -50.76 -29.01
CA ILE A 7 -24.20 -50.22 -27.66
C ILE A 7 -22.94 -49.35 -27.68
N ILE A 8 -23.12 -48.04 -27.73
CA ILE A 8 -22.04 -47.07 -27.50
C ILE A 8 -22.13 -46.66 -26.02
N ALA A 9 -21.12 -47.03 -25.25
CA ALA A 9 -20.86 -46.50 -23.92
C ALA A 9 -20.49 -45.02 -24.05
N ALA A 10 -21.32 -44.13 -23.51
CA ALA A 10 -21.03 -42.71 -23.45
C ALA A 10 -20.49 -42.35 -22.05
N LEU A 11 -19.20 -42.07 -22.02
CA LEU A 11 -18.47 -41.42 -20.95
C LEU A 11 -18.96 -39.96 -20.88
N VAL A 12 -19.75 -39.60 -19.87
CA VAL A 12 -20.09 -38.18 -19.61
C VAL A 12 -19.01 -37.61 -18.70
N LEU A 13 -18.03 -36.96 -19.34
CA LEU A 13 -17.07 -36.08 -18.70
C LEU A 13 -17.86 -34.85 -18.20
N ALA A 14 -18.04 -34.73 -16.88
CA ALA A 14 -18.62 -33.54 -16.27
C ALA A 14 -17.61 -32.39 -16.38
N LEU A 15 -17.81 -31.53 -17.38
CA LEU A 15 -17.12 -30.25 -17.50
C LEU A 15 -17.78 -29.29 -16.50
N ALA A 16 -17.24 -29.19 -15.29
CA ALA A 16 -17.61 -28.12 -14.37
C ALA A 16 -16.99 -26.80 -14.88
N PRO A 17 -17.77 -25.74 -15.09
CA PRO A 17 -17.19 -24.49 -15.54
C PRO A 17 -16.58 -23.78 -14.34
N LEU A 18 -15.29 -23.43 -14.42
CA LEU A 18 -14.59 -22.56 -13.48
C LEU A 18 -15.12 -21.13 -13.68
N TRP A 19 -16.21 -20.79 -12.98
CA TRP A 19 -16.65 -19.40 -12.84
C TRP A 19 -15.91 -18.87 -11.62
N GLY A 20 -15.10 -17.83 -11.80
CA GLY A 20 -14.52 -17.11 -10.66
C GLY A 20 -15.67 -16.66 -9.76
N LEU A 21 -15.63 -17.08 -8.50
CA LEU A 21 -16.59 -16.62 -7.49
C LEU A 21 -16.30 -15.15 -7.25
N ALA A 22 -17.11 -14.27 -7.81
CA ALA A 22 -17.13 -12.88 -7.37
C ALA A 22 -17.65 -12.87 -5.92
N ALA A 23 -16.95 -12.14 -5.03
CA ALA A 23 -17.35 -11.98 -3.65
C ALA A 23 -18.79 -11.48 -3.55
N SER A 24 -19.53 -11.99 -2.57
CA SER A 24 -20.91 -11.54 -2.34
C SER A 24 -20.92 -10.07 -1.88
N ALA A 25 -22.03 -9.35 -2.07
CA ALA A 25 -22.13 -7.96 -1.63
C ALA A 25 -21.92 -7.78 -0.11
N ALA A 26 -22.32 -8.77 0.70
CA ALA A 26 -22.14 -8.76 2.16
C ALA A 26 -20.66 -8.96 2.55
N GLU A 27 -19.98 -9.88 1.87
CA GLU A 27 -18.55 -10.14 2.05
C GLU A 27 -17.69 -8.93 1.62
N ARG A 28 -18.07 -8.26 0.52
CA ARG A 28 -17.42 -6.99 0.11
C ARG A 28 -17.59 -5.89 1.14
N SER A 29 -18.76 -5.78 1.80
CA SER A 29 -18.95 -4.79 2.86
C SER A 29 -18.10 -5.09 4.09
N GLU A 30 -17.90 -6.37 4.41
CA GLU A 30 -17.06 -6.81 5.53
C GLU A 30 -15.58 -6.44 5.29
N TYR A 31 -15.06 -6.67 4.09
CA TYR A 31 -13.69 -6.23 3.75
C TYR A 31 -13.52 -4.72 3.77
N ARG A 32 -14.55 -3.96 3.37
CA ARG A 32 -14.51 -2.49 3.44
C ARG A 32 -14.48 -2.01 4.89
N GLU A 33 -15.35 -2.55 5.73
CA GLU A 33 -15.34 -2.26 7.18
C GLU A 33 -14.00 -2.63 7.82
N PHE A 34 -13.41 -3.76 7.40
CA PHE A 34 -12.08 -4.14 7.86
C PHE A 34 -10.99 -3.15 7.45
N LEU A 35 -10.99 -2.66 6.21
CA LEU A 35 -10.06 -1.62 5.77
C LEU A 35 -10.20 -0.33 6.58
N GLU A 36 -11.43 0.09 6.87
CA GLU A 36 -11.74 1.29 7.67
C GLU A 36 -11.26 1.14 9.13
N ILE A 37 -11.55 -0.01 9.75
CA ILE A 37 -11.19 -0.27 11.14
C ILE A 37 -9.68 -0.46 11.31
N THR A 38 -8.97 -0.99 10.30
CA THR A 38 -7.51 -1.13 10.35
C THR A 38 -6.75 0.12 9.89
N GLY A 39 -7.44 1.14 9.37
CA GLY A 39 -6.82 2.34 8.79
C GLY A 39 -6.13 2.12 7.44
N PHE A 40 -6.25 0.92 6.86
CA PHE A 40 -5.69 0.63 5.54
C PHE A 40 -6.42 1.35 4.40
N ASP A 41 -7.68 1.72 4.60
CA ASP A 41 -8.39 2.60 3.67
C ASP A 41 -7.69 3.97 3.53
N VAL A 42 -7.26 4.56 4.65
CA VAL A 42 -6.50 5.81 4.67
C VAL A 42 -5.13 5.61 4.05
N ALA A 43 -4.43 4.51 4.34
CA ALA A 43 -3.14 4.19 3.75
C ALA A 43 -3.20 4.02 2.21
N ILE A 44 -4.32 3.49 1.69
CA ILE A 44 -4.55 3.35 0.24
C ILE A 44 -4.94 4.69 -0.39
N THR A 45 -5.85 5.44 0.24
CA THR A 45 -6.39 6.67 -0.35
C THR A 45 -5.40 7.85 -0.28
N SER A 46 -4.52 7.88 0.71
CA SER A 46 -3.43 8.87 0.81
C SER A 46 -2.42 8.81 -0.34
N MET A 47 -2.35 7.69 -1.07
CA MET A 47 -1.49 7.58 -2.26
C MET A 47 -1.79 8.64 -3.32
N GLN A 48 -3.05 9.11 -3.41
CA GLN A 48 -3.42 10.17 -4.33
C GLN A 48 -2.65 11.45 -4.05
N GLN A 49 -2.52 11.83 -2.78
CA GLN A 49 -1.77 13.02 -2.37
C GLN A 49 -0.28 12.88 -2.72
N GLY A 50 0.30 11.71 -2.42
CA GLY A 50 1.67 11.40 -2.81
C GLY A 50 1.90 11.45 -4.32
N ALA A 51 0.95 10.94 -5.12
CA ALA A 51 1.03 10.99 -6.57
C ALA A 51 0.89 12.43 -7.11
N MET A 52 0.03 13.25 -6.52
CA MET A 52 -0.16 14.66 -6.92
C MET A 52 1.08 15.53 -6.69
N ALA A 53 1.91 15.20 -5.70
CA ALA A 53 3.20 15.88 -5.46
C ALA A 53 4.21 15.68 -6.61
N GLY A 54 3.87 14.84 -7.59
CA GLY A 54 4.73 14.52 -8.72
C GLY A 54 5.61 13.32 -8.44
N PRO A 55 6.06 12.59 -9.46
CA PRO A 55 7.07 11.58 -9.25
C PRO A 55 8.36 12.36 -8.94
N GLY A 56 8.87 12.25 -7.72
CA GLY A 56 10.30 12.50 -7.45
C GLY A 56 11.25 11.64 -8.32
N ILE A 57 10.67 10.80 -9.21
CA ILE A 57 11.25 9.85 -10.14
C ILE A 57 11.52 10.47 -11.53
N THR A 58 10.95 11.65 -11.88
CA THR A 58 11.08 12.24 -13.25
C THR A 58 11.79 13.59 -13.35
N GLY A 59 12.28 14.16 -12.25
CA GLY A 59 12.79 15.56 -12.28
C GLY A 59 11.67 16.56 -12.62
N ASP A 60 12.05 17.68 -13.24
CA ASP A 60 11.26 18.92 -13.53
C ASP A 60 9.88 18.75 -14.23
N ALA A 61 9.44 17.52 -14.53
CA ALA A 61 8.20 17.23 -15.25
C ALA A 61 6.93 17.63 -14.48
N ALA A 62 6.89 17.49 -13.15
CA ALA A 62 5.71 17.87 -12.37
C ALA A 62 5.42 19.38 -12.48
N ASP A 63 6.47 20.21 -12.49
CA ASP A 63 6.37 21.66 -12.67
C ASP A 63 6.01 22.03 -14.12
N ALA A 64 6.50 21.27 -15.12
CA ALA A 64 6.26 21.53 -16.54
C ALA A 64 4.81 21.30 -17.00
N PHE A 65 4.08 20.40 -16.34
CA PHE A 65 2.68 20.09 -16.66
C PHE A 65 1.68 20.75 -15.69
N GLY A 66 2.16 21.28 -14.56
CA GLY A 66 1.40 22.09 -13.62
C GLY A 66 0.06 21.45 -13.23
N ARG A 67 -1.04 22.19 -13.39
CA ARG A 67 -2.38 21.74 -12.96
C ARG A 67 -2.89 20.53 -13.74
N GLN A 68 -2.41 20.31 -14.97
CA GLN A 68 -2.85 19.17 -15.79
C GLN A 68 -2.36 17.85 -15.21
N TYR A 69 -1.15 17.83 -14.64
CA TYR A 69 -0.61 16.66 -13.97
C TYR A 69 -1.41 16.34 -12.71
N THR A 70 -1.67 17.34 -11.85
CA THR A 70 -2.49 17.16 -10.63
C THR A 70 -3.86 16.58 -10.96
N ALA A 71 -4.57 17.15 -11.94
CA ALA A 71 -5.88 16.64 -12.35
C ALA A 71 -5.82 15.22 -12.95
N LEU A 72 -4.71 14.86 -13.62
CA LEU A 72 -4.48 13.50 -14.08
C LEU A 72 -4.27 12.53 -12.91
N ALA A 73 -3.40 12.90 -11.97
CA ALA A 73 -3.11 12.10 -10.78
C ALA A 73 -4.37 11.88 -9.94
N GLU A 74 -5.18 12.92 -9.70
CA GLU A 74 -6.47 12.81 -9.01
C GLU A 74 -7.40 11.77 -9.65
N ARG A 75 -7.49 11.79 -10.98
CA ARG A 75 -8.35 10.88 -11.75
C ARG A 75 -7.82 9.45 -11.78
N VAL A 76 -6.50 9.27 -11.85
CA VAL A 76 -5.88 7.93 -11.92
C VAL A 76 -5.90 7.26 -10.54
N PHE A 77 -5.56 8.02 -9.51
CA PHE A 77 -5.57 7.60 -8.10
C PHE A 77 -6.92 7.94 -7.45
N GLU A 78 -8.03 7.58 -8.10
CA GLU A 78 -9.36 7.82 -7.55
C GLU A 78 -9.58 6.90 -6.32
N PRO A 79 -9.90 7.46 -5.13
CA PRO A 79 -10.02 6.71 -3.88
C PRO A 79 -10.94 5.48 -3.94
N ASP A 80 -12.15 5.63 -4.47
CA ASP A 80 -13.14 4.54 -4.46
C ASP A 80 -12.68 3.38 -5.36
N LEU A 81 -12.10 3.66 -6.53
CA LEU A 81 -11.51 2.66 -7.42
C LEU A 81 -10.34 1.92 -6.76
N MET A 82 -9.49 2.61 -6.01
CA MET A 82 -8.38 1.97 -5.29
C MET A 82 -8.88 1.05 -4.17
N LEU A 83 -9.89 1.49 -3.41
CA LEU A 83 -10.51 0.69 -2.35
C LEU A 83 -11.27 -0.51 -2.92
N GLU A 84 -12.03 -0.33 -4.01
CA GLU A 84 -12.70 -1.45 -4.70
C GLU A 84 -11.69 -2.48 -5.19
N ARG A 85 -10.57 -2.02 -5.74
CA ARG A 85 -9.49 -2.90 -6.19
C ARG A 85 -8.84 -3.65 -5.03
N ALA A 86 -8.63 -2.99 -3.89
CA ALA A 86 -8.13 -3.64 -2.68
C ALA A 86 -9.10 -4.71 -2.16
N VAL A 87 -10.40 -4.40 -2.09
CA VAL A 87 -11.45 -5.37 -1.70
C VAL A 87 -11.48 -6.58 -2.65
N ASP A 88 -11.33 -6.36 -3.96
CA ASP A 88 -11.24 -7.46 -4.93
C ASP A 88 -10.05 -8.39 -4.66
N MET A 89 -8.89 -7.83 -4.29
CA MET A 89 -7.70 -8.61 -3.94
C MET A 89 -7.89 -9.33 -2.61
N MET A 90 -8.41 -8.66 -1.58
CA MET A 90 -8.67 -9.25 -0.27
C MET A 90 -9.60 -10.45 -0.39
N ALA A 91 -10.71 -10.33 -1.11
CA ALA A 91 -11.60 -11.45 -1.37
C ALA A 91 -10.93 -12.64 -2.06
N ALA A 92 -9.86 -12.41 -2.81
CA ALA A 92 -9.14 -13.46 -3.50
C ALA A 92 -8.08 -14.15 -2.63
N VAL A 93 -7.49 -13.45 -1.65
CA VAL A 93 -6.29 -13.93 -0.94
C VAL A 93 -6.34 -13.88 0.58
N LEU A 94 -7.23 -13.09 1.19
CA LEU A 94 -7.33 -12.94 2.65
C LEU A 94 -8.22 -14.06 3.24
N PRO A 95 -7.66 -14.98 4.04
CA PRO A 95 -8.45 -16.02 4.68
C PRO A 95 -9.37 -15.44 5.76
N ASP A 96 -10.60 -15.96 5.88
CA ASP A 96 -11.59 -15.55 6.89
C ASP A 96 -11.03 -15.56 8.33
N ALA A 97 -10.19 -16.55 8.67
CA ALA A 97 -9.60 -16.64 10.00
C ALA A 97 -8.62 -15.49 10.31
N LEU A 98 -7.94 -14.94 9.30
CA LEU A 98 -7.06 -13.78 9.47
C LEU A 98 -7.89 -12.49 9.53
N LEU A 99 -8.96 -12.41 8.74
CA LEU A 99 -9.93 -11.32 8.81
C LEU A 99 -10.55 -11.23 10.21
N GLU A 100 -11.09 -12.33 10.73
CA GLU A 100 -11.68 -12.43 12.07
C GLU A 100 -10.66 -12.04 13.15
N HIS A 101 -9.42 -12.53 13.04
CA HIS A 101 -8.35 -12.16 13.97
C HIS A 101 -8.06 -10.65 14.01
N GLY A 102 -8.01 -10.02 12.82
CA GLY A 102 -7.83 -8.58 12.72
C GLY A 102 -9.01 -7.81 13.32
N VAL A 103 -10.24 -8.19 12.96
CA VAL A 103 -11.47 -7.58 13.47
C VAL A 103 -11.55 -7.69 15.00
N ASP A 104 -11.22 -8.84 15.58
CA ASP A 104 -11.21 -9.05 17.03
C ASP A 104 -10.23 -8.11 17.74
N PHE A 105 -9.02 -7.94 17.19
CA PHE A 105 -8.02 -7.05 17.78
C PHE A 105 -8.46 -5.59 17.70
N TYR A 106 -8.83 -5.10 16.52
CA TYR A 106 -9.20 -3.70 16.34
C TYR A 106 -10.56 -3.34 16.95
N GLY A 107 -11.44 -4.34 17.15
CA GLY A 107 -12.67 -4.20 17.93
C GLY A 107 -12.45 -4.12 19.44
N SER A 108 -11.24 -4.40 19.94
CA SER A 108 -10.90 -4.29 21.36
C SER A 108 -10.77 -2.83 21.81
N GLU A 109 -10.79 -2.60 23.13
CA GLU A 109 -10.62 -1.25 23.71
C GLU A 109 -9.27 -0.62 23.32
N LEU A 110 -8.20 -1.41 23.25
CA LEU A 110 -6.89 -0.93 22.79
C LEU A 110 -6.91 -0.64 21.29
N GLY A 111 -7.49 -1.53 20.49
CA GLY A 111 -7.64 -1.37 19.05
C GLY A 111 -8.34 -0.06 18.69
N GLN A 112 -9.48 0.23 19.33
CA GLN A 112 -10.22 1.47 19.10
C GLN A 112 -9.41 2.73 19.45
N ARG A 113 -8.63 2.71 20.54
CA ARG A 113 -7.73 3.83 20.87
C ARG A 113 -6.62 4.03 19.83
N LEU A 114 -6.07 2.93 19.30
CA LEU A 114 -5.04 2.99 18.25
C LEU A 114 -5.62 3.65 16.99
N VAL A 115 -6.79 3.20 16.56
CA VAL A 115 -7.49 3.74 15.39
C VAL A 115 -7.79 5.23 15.55
N GLU A 116 -8.14 5.69 16.75
CA GLU A 116 -8.35 7.11 17.03
C GLU A 116 -7.07 7.94 16.83
N VAL A 117 -5.92 7.48 17.36
CA VAL A 117 -4.66 8.23 17.23
C VAL A 117 -4.07 8.14 15.82
N GLU A 118 -4.21 7.01 15.14
CA GLU A 118 -3.79 6.79 13.75
C GLU A 118 -4.58 7.71 12.81
N ASN A 119 -5.91 7.72 12.92
CA ASN A 119 -6.76 8.61 12.14
C ASN A 119 -6.52 10.10 12.46
N ALA A 120 -6.24 10.45 13.71
CA ALA A 120 -5.86 11.82 14.06
C ALA A 120 -4.54 12.20 13.40
N SER A 121 -3.56 11.29 13.41
CA SER A 121 -2.26 11.52 12.79
C SER A 121 -2.34 11.72 11.27
N HIS A 122 -3.20 10.97 10.58
CA HIS A 122 -3.36 11.11 9.12
C HIS A 122 -3.98 12.43 8.67
N ARG A 123 -4.59 13.20 9.58
CA ARG A 123 -5.11 14.55 9.27
C ARG A 123 -4.05 15.64 9.38
N THR A 124 -2.89 15.32 9.94
CA THR A 124 -1.75 16.22 10.04
C THR A 124 -0.89 16.07 8.79
N ASP A 125 -0.38 17.19 8.29
CA ASP A 125 0.57 17.21 7.17
C ASP A 125 1.86 16.45 7.53
N ASP A 126 2.44 15.75 6.55
CA ASP A 126 3.60 14.89 6.77
C ASP A 126 4.83 15.67 7.23
N ASP A 127 5.06 16.90 6.75
CA ASP A 127 6.21 17.71 7.17
C ASP A 127 6.07 18.11 8.64
N GLN A 128 4.86 18.51 9.05
CA GLN A 128 4.56 18.78 10.45
C GLN A 128 4.71 17.52 11.30
N ARG A 129 4.19 16.38 10.83
CA ARG A 129 4.28 15.09 11.53
C ARG A 129 5.73 14.69 11.78
N HIS A 130 6.58 14.79 10.76
CA HIS A 130 7.98 14.39 10.87
C HIS A 130 8.79 15.37 11.74
N ALA A 131 8.53 16.67 11.66
CA ALA A 131 9.19 17.65 12.52
C ALA A 131 8.87 17.43 14.00
N GLU A 132 7.59 17.26 14.35
CA GLU A 132 7.19 16.96 15.73
C GLU A 132 7.69 15.57 16.17
N GLY A 133 7.67 14.59 15.26
CA GLY A 133 8.25 13.27 15.49
C GLY A 133 9.74 13.30 15.83
N GLU A 134 10.51 14.21 15.21
CA GLU A 134 11.95 14.36 15.45
C GLU A 134 12.23 14.83 16.89
N GLU A 135 11.47 15.82 17.36
CA GLU A 135 11.54 16.29 18.74
C GLU A 135 11.20 15.18 19.74
N ILE A 136 10.18 14.36 19.43
CA ILE A 136 9.77 13.24 20.27
C ILE A 136 10.85 12.17 20.32
N VAL A 137 11.44 11.79 19.18
CA VAL A 137 12.52 10.80 19.12
C VAL A 137 13.75 11.28 19.88
N ALA A 138 14.14 12.54 19.71
CA ALA A 138 15.28 13.12 20.43
C ALA A 138 15.07 13.01 21.95
N ARG A 139 13.90 13.41 22.45
CA ARG A 139 13.55 13.30 23.87
C ARG A 139 13.52 11.85 24.35
N LEU A 140 12.86 10.95 23.62
CA LEU A 140 12.76 9.53 24.01
C LEU A 140 14.13 8.85 24.05
N SER A 141 15.06 9.25 23.19
CA SER A 141 16.42 8.68 23.18
C SER A 141 17.17 8.90 24.51
N GLU A 142 16.85 9.98 25.22
CA GLU A 142 17.44 10.31 26.52
C GLU A 142 16.59 9.80 27.69
N GLU A 143 15.27 9.94 27.60
CA GLU A 143 14.35 9.72 28.73
C GLU A 143 13.76 8.31 28.78
N ASN A 144 13.49 7.69 27.63
CA ASN A 144 12.83 6.39 27.52
C ASN A 144 13.22 5.65 26.23
N PRO A 145 14.48 5.18 26.12
CA PRO A 145 14.96 4.49 24.92
C PRO A 145 14.21 3.18 24.64
N ALA A 146 13.63 2.55 25.67
CA ALA A 146 12.81 1.35 25.52
C ALA A 146 11.57 1.59 24.63
N ARG A 147 10.97 2.79 24.70
CA ARG A 147 9.86 3.15 23.80
C ARG A 147 10.27 3.17 22.33
N LEU A 148 11.49 3.61 22.02
CA LEU A 148 12.02 3.59 20.65
C LEU A 148 12.29 2.17 20.17
N GLU A 149 12.77 1.29 21.06
CA GLU A 149 12.91 -0.14 20.76
C GLU A 149 11.56 -0.78 20.45
N ASP A 150 10.50 -0.43 21.19
CA ASP A 150 9.14 -0.91 20.90
C ASP A 150 8.63 -0.41 19.55
N TYR A 151 8.82 0.88 19.21
CA TYR A 151 8.47 1.40 17.88
C TYR A 151 9.22 0.68 16.77
N GLY A 152 10.52 0.42 16.94
CA GLY A 152 11.30 -0.36 15.99
C GLY A 152 10.74 -1.77 15.79
N ALA A 153 10.42 -2.47 16.87
CA ALA A 153 9.86 -3.82 16.82
C ALA A 153 8.46 -3.84 16.16
N MET A 154 7.61 -2.85 16.44
CA MET A 154 6.31 -2.69 15.78
C MET A 154 6.47 -2.52 14.27
N LEU A 155 7.36 -1.62 13.84
CA LEU A 155 7.62 -1.36 12.42
C LEU A 155 8.16 -2.60 11.69
N ASP A 156 9.02 -3.38 12.35
CA ASP A 156 9.51 -4.65 11.83
C ASP A 156 8.40 -5.70 11.72
N ALA A 157 7.48 -5.76 12.70
CA ALA A 157 6.38 -6.72 12.71
C ALA A 157 5.39 -6.49 11.55
N ILE A 158 5.16 -5.24 11.16
CA ILE A 158 4.25 -4.86 10.07
C ILE A 158 4.93 -4.83 8.68
N GLY A 159 6.13 -5.38 8.53
CA GLY A 159 6.79 -5.56 7.23
C GLY A 159 8.21 -5.03 7.15
N GLY A 160 8.56 -4.05 7.99
CA GLY A 160 9.90 -3.51 8.13
C GLY A 160 10.45 -2.80 6.89
N VAL A 161 11.67 -2.28 7.04
CA VAL A 161 12.30 -1.39 6.06
C VAL A 161 12.59 -2.08 4.71
N GLU A 162 13.08 -3.32 4.73
CA GLU A 162 13.48 -4.03 3.49
C GLU A 162 12.30 -4.42 2.61
N SER A 163 11.14 -4.72 3.20
CA SER A 163 9.93 -5.02 2.43
C SER A 163 9.43 -3.76 1.71
N SER A 164 9.34 -2.63 2.44
CA SER A 164 8.98 -1.34 1.88
C SER A 164 9.95 -0.87 0.80
N LEU A 165 11.26 -1.06 1.01
CA LEU A 165 12.29 -0.75 0.00
C LEU A 165 12.04 -1.54 -1.30
N ARG A 166 11.87 -2.87 -1.19
CA ARG A 166 11.61 -3.71 -2.37
C ARG A 166 10.37 -3.26 -3.12
N ALA A 167 9.31 -2.94 -2.38
CA ALA A 167 8.05 -2.49 -2.98
C ALA A 167 8.21 -1.14 -3.70
N VAL A 168 8.86 -0.16 -3.08
CA VAL A 168 9.12 1.16 -3.69
C VAL A 168 9.92 1.00 -4.98
N LEU A 169 10.99 0.21 -4.98
CA LEU A 169 11.81 -0.02 -6.18
C LEU A 169 11.02 -0.72 -7.29
N GLU A 170 10.16 -1.69 -6.95
CA GLU A 170 9.33 -2.38 -7.94
C GLU A 170 8.24 -1.45 -8.52
N VAL A 171 7.60 -0.61 -7.71
CA VAL A 171 6.66 0.41 -8.19
C VAL A 171 7.37 1.38 -9.14
N GLN A 172 8.56 1.86 -8.77
CA GLN A 172 9.37 2.75 -9.62
C GLN A 172 9.75 2.10 -10.94
N LEU A 173 10.17 0.84 -10.93
CA LEU A 173 10.49 0.11 -12.14
C LEU A 173 9.28 -0.03 -13.06
N ARG A 174 8.13 -0.46 -12.52
CA ARG A 174 6.89 -0.65 -13.29
C ARG A 174 6.42 0.65 -13.91
N TYR A 175 6.49 1.75 -13.16
CA TYR A 175 6.23 3.10 -13.68
C TYR A 175 7.15 3.44 -14.87
N LEU A 176 8.47 3.27 -14.73
CA LEU A 176 9.44 3.60 -15.78
C LEU A 176 9.23 2.75 -17.04
N LEU A 177 9.00 1.45 -16.89
CA LEU A 177 8.71 0.54 -18.01
C LEU A 177 7.42 0.94 -18.74
N ALA A 178 6.36 1.27 -18.00
CA ALA A 178 5.11 1.74 -18.59
C ALA A 178 5.29 3.09 -19.31
N ALA A 179 6.05 4.02 -18.72
CA ALA A 179 6.31 5.33 -19.29
C ALA A 179 7.13 5.23 -20.59
N MET A 180 8.12 4.32 -20.63
CA MET A 180 8.89 4.00 -21.83
C MET A 180 8.02 3.38 -22.92
N ALA A 181 7.16 2.42 -22.57
CA ALA A 181 6.23 1.78 -23.51
C ALA A 181 5.22 2.79 -24.09
N ALA A 182 4.81 3.78 -23.30
CA ALA A 182 3.93 4.87 -23.70
C ALA A 182 4.64 5.97 -24.52
N GLY A 183 5.97 5.93 -24.63
CA GLY A 183 6.77 6.97 -25.28
C GLY A 183 6.82 8.29 -24.49
N SER A 184 6.49 8.26 -23.19
CA SER A 184 6.50 9.44 -22.30
C SER A 184 7.92 9.88 -21.93
N VAL A 185 8.91 9.00 -22.08
CA VAL A 185 10.29 9.26 -21.71
C VAL A 185 11.21 8.82 -22.85
N ASP A 186 12.15 9.69 -23.24
CA ASP A 186 13.15 9.42 -24.28
C ASP A 186 14.35 8.65 -23.68
N ILE A 187 14.04 7.50 -23.08
CA ILE A 187 14.99 6.62 -22.40
C ILE A 187 15.10 5.29 -23.17
N ASP A 188 16.32 4.90 -23.51
CA ASP A 188 16.65 3.62 -24.16
C ASP A 188 17.43 2.71 -23.19
N TYR A 189 16.85 2.47 -22.00
CA TYR A 189 17.37 1.50 -21.03
C TYR A 189 16.61 0.17 -21.13
N SER A 190 17.34 -0.94 -21.04
CA SER A 190 16.74 -2.24 -20.75
C SER A 190 16.23 -2.32 -19.31
N GLU A 191 15.29 -3.24 -19.04
CA GLU A 191 14.81 -3.50 -17.67
C GLU A 191 15.97 -3.79 -16.70
N ALA A 192 16.99 -4.52 -17.15
CA ALA A 192 18.15 -4.85 -16.33
C ALA A 192 18.98 -3.60 -15.96
N GLU A 193 19.12 -2.65 -16.89
CA GLU A 193 19.80 -1.38 -16.64
C GLU A 193 18.99 -0.51 -15.68
N LEU A 194 17.65 -0.43 -15.85
CA LEU A 194 16.78 0.28 -14.92
C LEU A 194 16.88 -0.30 -13.50
N ARG A 195 16.81 -1.64 -13.35
CA ARG A 195 16.98 -2.28 -12.05
C ARG A 195 18.33 -1.95 -11.41
N ALA A 196 19.41 -1.93 -12.19
CA ALA A 196 20.73 -1.55 -11.69
C ALA A 196 20.77 -0.09 -11.20
N LEU A 197 20.20 0.84 -11.96
CA LEU A 197 20.12 2.27 -11.60
C LEU A 197 19.26 2.52 -10.35
N LEU A 198 18.16 1.77 -10.20
CA LEU A 198 17.31 1.84 -9.01
C LEU A 198 18.01 1.28 -7.77
N GLU A 199 18.77 0.19 -7.93
CA GLU A 199 19.54 -0.41 -6.84
C GLU A 199 20.65 0.52 -6.32
N GLU A 200 21.22 1.39 -7.16
CA GLU A 200 22.18 2.41 -6.73
C GLU A 200 21.57 3.41 -5.73
N GLN A 201 20.26 3.64 -5.78
CA GLN A 201 19.51 4.53 -4.87
C GLN A 201 19.02 3.82 -3.60
N ALA A 202 19.07 2.49 -3.57
CA ALA A 202 18.53 1.69 -2.47
C ALA A 202 19.07 2.08 -1.07
N PRO A 203 20.36 2.43 -0.88
CA PRO A 203 20.86 2.85 0.44
C PRO A 203 20.18 4.12 0.98
N GLU A 204 19.95 5.11 0.14
CA GLU A 204 19.30 6.37 0.53
C GLU A 204 17.82 6.16 0.82
N ILE A 205 17.11 5.45 -0.08
CA ILE A 205 15.69 5.12 0.10
C ILE A 205 15.50 4.31 1.40
N ARG A 206 16.37 3.33 1.67
CA ARG A 206 16.36 2.56 2.92
C ARG A 206 16.48 3.46 4.15
N SER A 207 17.43 4.39 4.14
CA SER A 207 17.66 5.32 5.26
C SER A 207 16.43 6.21 5.48
N ASN A 208 15.85 6.72 4.40
CA ASN A 208 14.66 7.57 4.47
C ASN A 208 13.45 6.80 5.01
N ILE A 209 13.20 5.58 4.53
CA ILE A 209 12.12 4.71 5.04
C ILE A 209 12.31 4.48 6.54
N ALA A 210 13.50 4.08 6.98
CA ALA A 210 13.76 3.81 8.39
C ALA A 210 13.52 5.05 9.27
N MET A 211 14.04 6.21 8.84
CA MET A 211 13.90 7.46 9.55
C MET A 211 12.44 7.92 9.61
N PHE A 212 11.78 8.12 8.47
CA PHE A 212 10.42 8.66 8.44
C PHE A 212 9.39 7.71 9.06
N SER A 213 9.60 6.39 8.99
CA SER A 213 8.73 5.43 9.70
C SER A 213 8.86 5.59 11.22
N MET A 214 10.07 5.79 11.75
CA MET A 214 10.29 6.03 13.17
C MET A 214 9.69 7.36 13.62
N LEU A 215 9.89 8.43 12.85
CA LEU A 215 9.31 9.75 13.15
C LEU A 215 7.78 9.70 13.13
N GLY A 216 7.20 9.03 12.12
CA GLY A 216 5.76 8.82 11.99
C GLY A 216 5.19 8.02 13.16
N ALA A 217 5.82 6.92 13.57
CA ALA A 217 5.40 6.14 14.73
C ALA A 217 5.50 6.95 16.02
N ALA A 218 6.61 7.67 16.23
CA ALA A 218 6.83 8.49 17.39
C ALA A 218 5.76 9.58 17.53
N TYR A 219 5.39 10.23 16.43
CA TYR A 219 4.29 11.18 16.41
C TYR A 219 2.95 10.50 16.69
N THR A 220 2.60 9.47 15.91
CA THR A 220 1.27 8.83 15.93
C THR A 220 0.91 8.31 17.32
N TYR A 221 1.87 7.68 17.99
CA TYR A 221 1.65 6.96 19.24
C TYR A 221 2.09 7.74 20.50
N ARG A 222 2.44 9.03 20.35
CA ARG A 222 3.04 9.87 21.41
C ARG A 222 2.23 9.95 22.70
N ASP A 223 0.91 9.86 22.60
CA ASP A 223 -0.02 10.06 23.71
C ASP A 223 -0.44 8.72 24.36
N LEU A 224 0.00 7.58 23.81
CA LEU A 224 -0.28 6.26 24.37
C LEU A 224 0.69 5.89 25.49
N SER A 225 0.20 5.09 26.45
CA SER A 225 1.02 4.62 27.56
C SER A 225 2.04 3.56 27.11
N ASP A 226 3.13 3.38 27.87
CA ASP A 226 4.12 2.34 27.55
C ASP A 226 3.48 0.93 27.58
N ALA A 227 2.50 0.73 28.46
CA ALA A 227 1.75 -0.52 28.54
C ALA A 227 0.89 -0.77 27.30
N ASP A 228 0.25 0.26 26.76
CA ASP A 228 -0.53 0.16 25.52
C ASP A 228 0.38 -0.13 24.33
N ILE A 229 1.55 0.52 24.23
CA ILE A 229 2.53 0.26 23.17
C ILE A 229 3.09 -1.15 23.25
N SER A 230 3.44 -1.61 24.45
CA SER A 230 3.90 -2.98 24.64
C SER A 230 2.83 -4.01 24.26
N ALA A 231 1.56 -3.75 24.63
CA ALA A 231 0.44 -4.61 24.25
C ALA A 231 0.18 -4.60 22.73
N TYR A 232 0.27 -3.43 22.08
CA TYR A 232 0.11 -3.32 20.64
C TYR A 232 1.24 -4.06 19.90
N ARG A 233 2.49 -3.82 20.30
CA ARG A 233 3.65 -4.57 19.80
C ARG A 233 3.43 -6.07 19.90
N ALA A 234 2.99 -6.59 21.05
CA ALA A 234 2.74 -8.01 21.23
C ALA A 234 1.64 -8.54 20.29
N ALA A 235 0.61 -7.74 20.01
CA ALA A 235 -0.42 -8.08 19.03
C ALA A 235 0.15 -8.11 17.60
N LEU A 236 0.98 -7.13 17.21
CA LEU A 236 1.63 -7.08 15.90
C LEU A 236 2.64 -8.23 15.69
N GLU A 237 3.35 -8.64 16.74
CA GLU A 237 4.31 -9.76 16.69
C GLU A 237 3.61 -11.14 16.60
N ALA A 238 2.31 -11.22 16.88
CA ALA A 238 1.55 -12.46 16.77
C ALA A 238 1.49 -12.93 15.31
N GLU A 239 1.78 -14.21 15.08
CA GLU A 239 1.85 -14.79 13.73
C GLU A 239 0.63 -14.49 12.84
N PRO A 240 -0.63 -14.60 13.31
CA PRO A 240 -1.78 -14.26 12.48
C PRO A 240 -1.82 -12.78 12.09
N MET A 241 -1.46 -11.87 13.00
CA MET A 241 -1.43 -10.43 12.70
C MET A 241 -0.33 -10.09 11.70
N ARG A 242 0.85 -10.71 11.81
CA ARG A 242 1.92 -10.55 10.82
C ARG A 242 1.48 -10.95 9.42
N GLN A 243 0.72 -12.05 9.31
CA GLN A 243 0.16 -12.50 8.02
C GLN A 243 -0.91 -11.54 7.48
N VAL A 244 -1.73 -10.95 8.36
CA VAL A 244 -2.67 -9.87 7.97
C VAL A 244 -1.90 -8.72 7.33
N TYR A 245 -0.88 -8.18 8.01
CA TYR A 245 -0.08 -7.07 7.47
C TYR A 245 0.70 -7.43 6.21
N GLU A 246 1.25 -8.65 6.11
CA GLU A 246 1.91 -9.12 4.88
C GLU A 246 0.96 -9.05 3.68
N ILE A 247 -0.27 -9.54 3.84
CA ILE A 247 -1.29 -9.52 2.80
C ILE A 247 -1.72 -8.08 2.49
N LEU A 248 -2.05 -7.29 3.51
CA LEU A 248 -2.54 -5.93 3.31
C LEU A 248 -1.48 -5.02 2.67
N ASN A 249 -0.21 -5.14 3.06
CA ASN A 249 0.89 -4.43 2.42
C ASN A 249 1.08 -4.86 0.96
N ALA A 250 1.02 -6.16 0.67
CA ALA A 250 1.13 -6.65 -0.71
C ALA A 250 0.00 -6.10 -1.59
N ILE A 251 -1.22 -6.03 -1.06
CA ILE A 251 -2.38 -5.43 -1.72
C ILE A 251 -2.15 -3.93 -1.94
N GLN A 252 -1.74 -3.20 -0.90
CA GLN A 252 -1.44 -1.77 -0.96
C GLN A 252 -0.41 -1.47 -2.06
N PHE A 253 0.71 -2.21 -2.09
CA PHE A 253 1.76 -2.02 -3.09
C PHE A 253 1.30 -2.41 -4.50
N GLN A 254 0.48 -3.45 -4.64
CA GLN A 254 -0.05 -3.82 -5.94
C GLN A 254 -1.03 -2.77 -6.48
N VAL A 255 -1.92 -2.23 -5.63
CA VAL A 255 -2.80 -1.11 -5.99
C VAL A 255 -1.95 0.09 -6.42
N MET A 256 -0.94 0.45 -5.63
CA MET A 256 -0.02 1.54 -5.94
C MET A 256 0.65 1.36 -7.31
N ALA A 257 1.22 0.17 -7.57
CA ALA A 257 1.87 -0.13 -8.84
C ALA A 257 0.92 -0.02 -10.04
N GLU A 258 -0.30 -0.60 -9.94
CA GLU A 258 -1.31 -0.50 -10.99
C GLU A 258 -1.73 0.95 -11.26
N ARG A 259 -1.76 1.81 -10.24
CA ARG A 259 -2.07 3.24 -10.42
C ARG A 259 -0.93 3.99 -11.09
N TYR A 260 0.32 3.73 -10.71
CA TYR A 260 1.47 4.37 -11.36
C TYR A 260 1.65 3.91 -12.81
N GLU A 261 1.38 2.64 -13.14
CA GLU A 261 1.34 2.18 -14.53
C GLU A 261 0.28 2.94 -15.33
N ALA A 262 -0.95 3.05 -14.81
CA ALA A 262 -2.03 3.79 -15.45
C ALA A 262 -1.71 5.30 -15.60
N LEU A 263 -0.99 5.88 -14.63
CA LEU A 263 -0.50 7.25 -14.70
C LEU A 263 0.50 7.40 -15.85
N ALA A 264 1.50 6.51 -15.91
CA ALA A 264 2.54 6.52 -16.93
C ALA A 264 1.96 6.41 -18.36
N GLU A 265 0.98 5.54 -18.56
CA GLU A 265 0.26 5.37 -19.82
C GLU A 265 -0.54 6.61 -20.24
N ALA A 266 -1.02 7.39 -19.28
CA ALA A 266 -1.84 8.58 -19.54
C ALA A 266 -1.02 9.86 -19.74
N LEU A 267 0.25 9.89 -19.31
CA LEU A 267 1.14 11.05 -19.42
C LEU A 267 1.32 11.62 -20.84
N PRO A 268 1.42 10.84 -21.94
CA PRO A 268 1.56 11.38 -23.29
C PRO A 268 0.38 12.26 -23.73
N GLY A 269 -0.76 12.15 -23.05
CA GLY A 269 -1.94 12.97 -23.31
C GLY A 269 -1.86 14.39 -22.75
N LEU A 270 -0.85 14.72 -21.93
CA LEU A 270 -0.68 16.05 -21.36
C LEU A 270 0.03 17.00 -22.35
N THR A 271 -0.39 18.27 -22.35
CA THR A 271 0.30 19.32 -23.12
C THR A 271 1.11 20.17 -22.14
N PRO A 272 2.42 20.44 -22.39
CA PRO A 272 3.22 21.30 -21.50
C PRO A 272 2.55 22.66 -21.29
N GLU A 273 2.57 23.20 -20.07
CA GLU A 273 2.14 24.58 -19.84
C GLU A 273 3.15 25.52 -20.53
N GLN A 274 2.67 26.46 -21.36
CA GLN A 274 3.52 27.51 -21.91
C GLN A 274 3.65 28.61 -20.86
N ASP A 275 4.88 28.99 -20.50
CA ASP A 275 5.14 30.19 -19.69
C ASP A 275 4.40 31.39 -20.31
N ILE A 276 3.53 32.03 -19.51
CA ILE A 276 2.82 33.27 -19.86
C ILE A 276 3.59 34.47 -19.31
#